data_AF-A0A660V623-F1
#
_entry.id   AF-A0A660V623-F1
#
_cell.length_a   1.000
_cell.length_b   1.000
_cell.length_c   1.000
_cell.angle_alpha   90.00
_cell.angle_beta   90.00
_cell.angle_gamma   90.00
#
_symmetry.space_group_name_H-M   'P 1'
#
loop_
_entity.id
_entity.type
_entity.pdbx_description
1 polymer ?
#
loop_
_entity_poly.entity_id
_entity_poly.type
_entity_poly.pdbx_seq_one_letter_code
_entity_poly.pdbx_strand_id
1 'polypeptide(L)'
;MERGITPANGLLILKNRKSGKNNIVVRHNNEVLFASVWQGGASFPTKIYIYTDRPLYRPGERVYFKGVVRVLTPDGPRYPGQMRVKWFVRDGKYHRVAQGDIKVSRFGTFSGKINLPEKPALGVWRLHV
;
A
#
# COMPACT_ATOMS: atom_id res chain seq x y z
N MET A 1 -6.84 -0.64 -25.10
CA MET A 1 -7.75 -1.82 -25.15
C MET A 1 -6.93 -2.97 -25.70
N GLU A 2 -6.63 -3.99 -24.88
CA GLU A 2 -6.00 -5.22 -25.37
C GLU A 2 -7.11 -6.17 -25.87
N ARG A 3 -6.85 -6.88 -26.98
CA ARG A 3 -7.81 -7.79 -27.63
C ARG A 3 -7.07 -9.02 -28.16
N GLY A 4 -7.75 -10.15 -28.25
CA GLY A 4 -7.21 -11.39 -28.81
C GLY A 4 -8.32 -12.34 -29.23
N ILE A 5 -7.96 -13.35 -30.02
CA ILE A 5 -8.85 -14.46 -30.38
C ILE A 5 -8.49 -15.63 -29.45
N THR A 6 -9.49 -16.27 -28.86
CA THR A 6 -9.29 -17.47 -28.06
C THR A 6 -8.77 -18.61 -28.93
N PRO A 7 -7.76 -19.38 -28.48
CA PRO A 7 -7.38 -20.63 -29.14
C PRO A 7 -8.52 -21.66 -29.07
N ALA A 8 -8.35 -22.80 -29.74
CA ALA A 8 -9.34 -23.89 -29.72
C ALA A 8 -9.71 -24.39 -28.30
N ASN A 9 -8.84 -24.18 -27.31
CA ASN A 9 -9.11 -24.51 -25.91
C ASN A 9 -9.93 -23.44 -25.15
N GLY A 10 -10.36 -22.37 -25.83
CA GLY A 10 -11.18 -21.30 -25.25
C GLY A 10 -10.48 -20.36 -24.27
N LEU A 11 -9.18 -20.52 -24.01
CA LEU A 11 -8.46 -19.75 -22.98
C LEU A 11 -7.61 -18.63 -23.58
N LEU A 12 -7.99 -17.38 -23.32
CA LEU A 12 -7.19 -16.20 -23.64
C LEU A 12 -6.60 -15.59 -22.36
N ILE A 13 -5.27 -15.54 -22.26
CA ILE A 13 -4.56 -14.90 -21.15
C ILE A 13 -4.03 -13.56 -21.61
N LEU A 14 -4.46 -12.47 -20.96
CA LEU A 14 -3.97 -11.12 -21.18
C LEU A 14 -3.21 -10.64 -19.94
N LYS A 15 -2.10 -9.93 -20.15
CA LYS A 15 -1.31 -9.38 -19.05
C LYS A 15 -2.01 -8.15 -18.50
N ASN A 16 -2.56 -8.23 -17.29
CA ASN A 16 -3.14 -7.06 -16.66
C ASN A 16 -2.06 -6.03 -16.31
N ARG A 17 -2.27 -4.78 -16.73
CA ARG A 17 -1.37 -3.65 -16.47
C ARG A 17 -1.84 -2.74 -15.33
N LYS A 18 -3.11 -2.80 -14.91
CA LYS A 18 -3.68 -1.91 -13.88
C LYS A 18 -4.68 -2.63 -12.97
N SER A 19 -4.55 -2.37 -11.68
CA SER A 19 -5.55 -2.72 -10.66
C SER A 19 -6.84 -1.94 -10.88
N GLY A 20 -7.99 -2.58 -10.67
CA GLY A 20 -9.29 -1.90 -10.69
C GLY A 20 -10.36 -2.62 -11.50
N LYS A 21 -11.39 -1.86 -11.89
CA LYS A 21 -12.49 -2.35 -12.72
C LYS A 21 -12.01 -2.59 -14.15
N ASN A 22 -12.09 -3.82 -14.60
CA ASN A 22 -11.82 -4.21 -15.99
C ASN A 22 -13.12 -4.70 -16.62
N ASN A 23 -13.38 -4.26 -17.85
CA ASN A 23 -14.50 -4.73 -18.65
C ASN A 23 -13.98 -5.76 -19.66
N ILE A 24 -14.56 -6.94 -19.63
CA ILE A 24 -14.31 -8.04 -20.56
C ILE A 24 -15.49 -8.11 -21.51
N VAL A 25 -15.20 -8.12 -22.82
CA VAL A 25 -16.19 -8.27 -23.88
C VAL A 25 -15.77 -9.45 -24.74
N VAL A 26 -16.65 -10.44 -24.87
CA VAL A 26 -16.46 -11.59 -25.76
C VAL A 26 -17.46 -11.47 -26.89
N ARG A 27 -17.02 -11.74 -28.13
CA ARG A 27 -17.87 -11.75 -29.32
C ARG A 27 -17.69 -13.06 -30.07
N HIS A 28 -18.80 -13.69 -30.45
CA HIS A 28 -18.80 -14.91 -31.26
C HIS A 28 -20.10 -14.98 -32.07
N ASN A 29 -20.01 -15.18 -33.39
CA ASN A 29 -21.18 -15.31 -34.29
C ASN A 29 -22.31 -14.27 -34.03
N ASN A 30 -21.95 -12.99 -33.99
CA ASN A 30 -22.83 -11.84 -33.67
C ASN A 30 -23.41 -11.80 -32.25
N GLU A 31 -23.08 -12.76 -31.39
CA GLU A 31 -23.41 -12.72 -29.97
C GLU A 31 -22.33 -11.97 -29.18
N VAL A 32 -22.75 -11.34 -28.08
CA VAL A 32 -21.88 -10.56 -27.20
C VAL A 32 -22.11 -10.96 -25.75
N LEU A 33 -21.04 -11.30 -25.05
CA LEU A 33 -21.03 -11.41 -23.59
C LEU A 33 -20.22 -10.26 -23.00
N PHE A 34 -20.77 -9.67 -21.94
CA PHE A 34 -20.14 -8.60 -21.18
C PHE A 34 -19.96 -9.02 -19.72
N ALA A 35 -18.75 -8.85 -19.20
CA ALA A 35 -18.46 -9.06 -17.78
C ALA A 35 -17.62 -7.90 -17.24
N SER A 36 -18.05 -7.32 -16.13
CA SER A 36 -17.26 -6.37 -15.36
C SER A 36 -16.61 -7.09 -14.20
N VAL A 37 -15.29 -7.16 -14.19
CA VAL A 37 -14.52 -7.79 -13.11
C VAL A 37 -13.74 -6.73 -12.34
N TRP A 38 -13.86 -6.78 -11.02
CA TRP A 38 -12.94 -6.06 -10.14
C TRP A 38 -11.72 -6.92 -9.92
N GLN A 39 -10.61 -6.53 -10.54
CA GLN A 39 -9.36 -7.22 -10.32
C GLN A 39 -8.55 -6.44 -9.29
N GLY A 40 -8.33 -7.07 -8.13
CA GLY A 40 -7.45 -6.56 -7.10
C GLY A 40 -6.07 -6.28 -7.68
N GLY A 41 -5.39 -5.25 -7.16
CA GLY A 41 -4.05 -4.94 -7.61
C GLY A 41 -3.07 -6.06 -7.38
N ALA A 42 -1.95 -6.01 -8.10
CA ALA A 42 -0.81 -6.85 -7.79
C ALA A 42 -0.53 -6.73 -6.29
N SER A 43 -0.56 -7.86 -5.58
CA SER A 43 -0.12 -7.90 -4.19
C SER A 43 1.33 -7.46 -4.21
N PHE A 44 1.63 -6.26 -3.72
CA PHE A 44 3.01 -5.88 -3.50
C PHE A 44 3.55 -6.89 -2.50
N PRO A 45 4.62 -7.64 -2.83
CA PRO A 45 5.10 -8.66 -1.92
C PRO A 45 5.52 -8.01 -0.61
N THR A 46 5.91 -6.75 -0.61
CA THR A 46 6.25 -6.02 0.62
C THR A 46 5.01 -5.51 1.37
N LYS A 47 4.83 -5.98 2.61
CA LYS A 47 3.88 -5.41 3.59
C LYS A 47 4.62 -4.65 4.69
N ILE A 48 4.04 -3.52 5.08
CA ILE A 48 4.52 -2.70 6.21
C ILE A 48 3.40 -2.62 7.25
N TYR A 49 3.70 -3.04 8.48
CA TYR A 49 2.87 -2.84 9.65
C TYR A 49 3.45 -1.67 10.43
N ILE A 50 2.63 -0.66 10.72
CA ILE A 50 3.07 0.52 11.46
C ILE A 50 2.12 0.81 12.61
N TYR A 51 2.69 1.16 13.76
CA TYR A 51 1.94 1.53 14.94
C TYR A 51 2.72 2.55 15.75
N THR A 52 1.99 3.30 16.55
CA THR A 52 2.51 4.26 17.51
C THR A 52 2.50 3.65 18.92
N ASP A 53 3.24 4.24 19.86
CA ASP A 53 3.26 3.79 21.25
C ASP A 53 1.90 3.92 21.95
N ARG A 54 1.07 4.89 21.51
CA ARG A 54 -0.25 5.19 22.05
C ARG A 54 -1.22 5.55 20.91
N PRO A 55 -2.53 5.36 21.07
CA PRO A 55 -3.53 5.75 20.08
C PRO A 55 -3.95 7.23 20.15
N LEU A 56 -3.62 7.92 21.24
CA LEU A 56 -4.01 9.32 21.50
C LEU A 56 -2.85 10.10 22.11
N TYR A 57 -2.68 11.35 21.66
CA TYR A 57 -1.65 12.27 22.13
C TYR A 57 -2.22 13.66 22.38
N ARG A 58 -1.57 14.41 23.25
CA ARG A 58 -1.83 15.82 23.56
C ARG A 58 -0.82 16.74 22.86
N PRO A 59 -1.15 18.03 22.70
CA PRO A 59 -0.19 19.05 22.28
C PRO A 59 1.14 18.99 23.04
N GLY A 60 2.25 19.20 22.33
CA GLY A 60 3.60 19.15 22.89
C GLY A 60 4.16 17.74 23.18
N GLU A 61 3.33 16.69 23.11
CA GLU A 61 3.83 15.33 23.32
C GLU A 61 4.68 14.83 22.15
N ARG A 62 5.48 13.81 22.47
CA ARG A 62 6.25 13.06 21.48
C ARG A 62 5.53 11.77 21.13
N VAL A 63 5.30 11.57 19.84
CA VAL A 63 4.80 10.32 19.25
C VAL A 63 6.01 9.47 18.90
N TYR A 64 6.06 8.24 19.40
CA TYR A 64 7.01 7.24 18.93
C TYR A 64 6.29 6.27 18.01
N PHE A 65 6.96 5.83 16.94
CA PHE A 65 6.39 4.85 16.03
C PHE A 65 7.39 3.75 15.69
N LYS A 66 6.85 2.57 15.39
CA LYS A 66 7.60 1.40 14.95
C LYS A 66 6.96 0.80 13.72
N GLY A 67 7.80 0.48 12.75
CA GLY A 67 7.43 -0.22 11.52
C GLY A 67 8.05 -1.61 11.47
N VAL A 68 7.28 -2.57 10.97
CA VAL A 68 7.73 -3.94 10.67
C VAL A 68 7.43 -4.23 9.20
N VAL A 69 8.46 -4.59 8.47
CA VAL A 69 8.43 -4.84 7.03
C VAL A 69 8.62 -6.33 6.79
N ARG A 70 7.80 -6.91 5.91
CA ARG A 70 7.89 -8.31 5.46
C ARG A 70 7.69 -8.40 3.97
N VAL A 71 8.48 -9.25 3.32
CA VAL A 71 8.27 -9.64 1.92
C VAL A 71 7.51 -10.97 1.93
N LEU A 72 6.26 -10.95 1.48
CA LEU A 72 5.42 -12.12 1.32
C LEU A 72 5.88 -12.91 0.10
N THR A 73 6.22 -14.17 0.32
CA THR A 73 6.56 -15.14 -0.72
C THR A 73 5.59 -16.33 -0.63
N PRO A 74 5.49 -17.18 -1.67
CA PRO A 74 4.68 -18.39 -1.61
C PRO A 74 5.03 -19.29 -0.41
N ASP A 75 6.30 -19.31 0.00
CA ASP A 75 6.81 -20.11 1.12
C ASP A 75 6.68 -19.39 2.48
N GLY A 76 6.02 -18.23 2.52
CA GLY A 76 5.79 -17.43 3.73
C GLY A 76 6.56 -16.09 3.77
N PRO A 77 6.41 -15.33 4.86
CA PRO A 77 7.03 -14.01 5.01
C PRO A 77 8.54 -14.10 5.21
N ARG A 78 9.30 -13.29 4.47
CA ARG A 78 10.77 -13.14 4.59
C ARG A 78 11.15 -11.75 5.05
N TYR A 79 12.36 -11.62 5.59
CA TYR A 79 12.94 -10.32 5.88
C TYR A 79 13.16 -9.53 4.59
N PRO A 80 12.87 -8.22 4.58
CA PRO A 80 13.33 -7.38 3.50
C PRO A 80 14.86 -7.35 3.50
N GLY A 81 15.48 -7.43 2.33
CA GLY A 81 16.89 -7.09 2.19
C GLY A 81 17.17 -5.62 2.57
N GLN A 82 18.31 -5.08 2.16
CA GLN A 82 18.60 -3.67 2.40
C GLN A 82 17.59 -2.78 1.67
N MET A 83 16.82 -2.02 2.44
CA MET A 83 15.86 -1.06 1.90
C MET A 83 15.66 0.16 2.82
N ARG A 84 14.93 1.12 2.28
CA ARG A 84 14.59 2.40 2.88
C ARG A 84 13.08 2.62 2.78
N VAL A 85 12.47 3.13 3.83
CA VAL A 85 11.03 3.43 3.89
C VAL A 85 10.85 4.93 3.97
N LYS A 86 10.17 5.49 2.97
CA LYS A 86 9.70 6.87 3.01
C LYS A 86 8.48 6.96 3.90
N TRP A 87 8.40 7.99 4.72
CA TRP A 87 7.26 8.25 5.57
C TRP A 87 6.89 9.72 5.54
N PHE A 88 5.61 10.00 5.81
CA PHE A 88 5.16 11.37 6.03
C PHE A 88 3.97 11.42 6.99
N VAL A 89 3.78 12.59 7.59
CA VAL A 89 2.71 12.85 8.55
C VAL A 89 1.78 13.90 8.00
N ARG A 90 0.49 13.66 8.14
CA ARG A 90 -0.58 14.64 7.94
C ARG A 90 -1.20 15.03 9.27
N ASP A 91 -1.41 16.32 9.47
CA ASP A 91 -2.13 16.83 10.63
C ASP A 91 -3.65 16.61 10.53
N GLY A 92 -4.39 17.05 11.56
CA GLY A 92 -5.86 16.97 11.59
C GLY A 92 -6.56 17.74 10.45
N LYS A 93 -5.86 18.68 9.80
CA LYS A 93 -6.33 19.46 8.64
C LYS A 93 -5.77 18.92 7.31
N TYR A 94 -5.18 17.72 7.31
CA TYR A 94 -4.61 17.07 6.13
C TYR A 94 -3.36 17.73 5.53
N HIS A 95 -2.76 18.72 6.21
CA HIS A 95 -1.49 19.31 5.77
C HIS A 95 -0.35 18.34 6.01
N ARG A 96 0.58 18.24 5.06
CA ARG A 96 1.82 17.48 5.26
C ARG A 96 2.76 18.30 6.15
N VAL A 97 3.00 17.82 7.37
CA VAL A 97 3.74 18.55 8.41
C VAL A 97 5.11 17.96 8.74
N ALA A 98 5.35 16.69 8.38
CA ALA A 98 6.65 16.06 8.50
C ALA A 98 6.83 14.98 7.43
N GLN A 99 8.07 14.70 7.06
CA GLN A 99 8.42 13.60 6.18
C GLN A 99 9.87 13.17 6.39
N GLY A 100 10.20 11.96 5.98
CA GLY A 100 11.56 11.47 6.04
C GLY A 100 11.73 10.14 5.32
N ASP A 101 12.94 9.62 5.41
CA ASP A 101 13.31 8.33 4.84
C ASP A 101 14.24 7.59 5.80
N ILE A 102 13.84 6.38 6.20
CA ILE A 102 14.48 5.60 7.25
C ILE A 102 14.99 4.25 6.72
N LYS A 103 16.23 3.90 7.07
CA LYS A 103 16.82 2.60 6.75
C LYS A 103 16.14 1.51 7.57
N VAL A 104 15.76 0.42 6.91
CA VAL A 104 15.20 -0.75 7.58
C VAL A 104 16.33 -1.66 8.07
N SER A 105 16.19 -2.17 9.29
CA SER A 105 17.14 -3.11 9.89
C SER A 105 17.16 -4.44 9.13
N ARG A 106 18.21 -5.24 9.35
CA ARG A 106 18.32 -6.60 8.78
C ARG A 106 17.17 -7.55 9.19
N PHE A 107 16.43 -7.19 10.25
CA PHE A 107 15.27 -7.95 10.74
C PHE A 107 13.93 -7.37 10.27
N GLY A 108 13.98 -6.42 9.32
CA GLY A 108 12.78 -5.81 8.76
C GLY A 108 12.08 -4.87 9.73
N THR A 109 12.81 -4.08 10.52
CA THR A 109 12.21 -3.12 11.45
C THR A 109 12.80 -1.72 11.29
N PHE A 110 12.00 -0.71 11.60
CA PHE A 110 12.46 0.68 11.74
C PHE A 110 11.63 1.39 12.83
N SER A 111 12.13 2.50 13.34
CA SER A 111 11.44 3.28 14.37
C SER A 111 11.83 4.74 14.30
N GLY A 112 10.91 5.62 14.68
CA GLY A 112 11.16 7.05 14.70
C GLY A 112 10.33 7.78 15.74
N LYS A 113 10.45 9.10 15.74
CA LYS A 113 9.70 9.99 16.61
C LYS A 113 9.17 11.19 15.85
N ILE A 114 8.03 11.70 16.27
CA ILE A 114 7.44 12.95 15.80
C ILE A 114 7.20 13.81 17.05
N ASN A 115 7.74 15.04 17.05
CA ASN A 115 7.45 16.00 18.10
C ASN A 115 6.22 16.79 17.68
N LEU A 116 5.13 16.71 18.44
CA LEU A 116 3.96 17.53 18.17
C LEU A 116 4.23 18.96 18.63
N PRO A 117 3.82 19.99 17.86
CA PRO A 117 3.92 21.36 18.33
C PRO A 117 3.01 21.57 19.55
N GLU A 118 3.26 22.62 20.33
CA GLU A 118 2.43 22.99 21.49
C GLU A 118 1.02 23.46 21.10
N LYS A 119 0.85 23.90 19.84
CA LYS A 119 -0.43 24.33 19.26
C LYS A 119 -0.71 23.58 17.94
N PRO A 120 -0.91 22.25 17.98
CA PRO A 120 -1.17 21.45 16.78
C PRO A 120 -2.61 21.66 16.30
N ALA A 121 -2.86 21.40 15.02
CA ALA A 121 -4.23 21.16 14.56
C ALA A 121 -4.81 19.96 15.32
N LEU A 122 -5.95 20.14 15.98
CA LEU A 122 -6.66 19.02 16.64
C LEU A 122 -7.32 18.11 15.60
N GLY A 123 -7.62 16.87 16.00
CA GLY A 123 -8.31 15.88 15.19
C GLY A 123 -7.41 14.71 14.79
N VAL A 124 -7.77 14.03 13.70
CA VAL A 124 -7.11 12.78 13.28
C VAL A 124 -5.84 13.07 12.49
N TRP A 125 -4.70 12.79 13.11
CA TRP A 125 -3.40 12.77 12.46
C TRP A 125 -3.15 11.42 11.78
N ARG A 126 -2.35 11.42 10.71
CA ARG A 126 -2.05 10.21 9.94
C ARG A 126 -0.56 10.09 9.68
N LEU A 127 0.01 8.95 10.05
CA LEU A 127 1.35 8.52 9.64
C LEU A 127 1.22 7.60 8.43
N HIS A 128 1.91 7.95 7.36
CA HIS A 128 1.92 7.21 6.10
C HIS A 128 3.30 6.59 5.85
N VAL A 129 3.30 5.39 5.29
CA VAL A 129 4.45 4.60 4.82
C VAL A 129 4.11 3.90 3.52
#